data_AF-A0A453FDD6-F1
#
_entry.id   AF-A0A453FDD6-F1
#
_cell.length_a   1.000
_cell.length_b   1.000
_cell.length_c   1.000
_cell.angle_alpha   90.00
_cell.angle_beta   90.00
_cell.angle_gamma   90.00
#
_symmetry.space_group_name_H-M   'P 1'
#
loop_
_entity.id
_entity.type
_entity.pdbx_description
1 polymer ?
#
loop_
_entity_poly.entity_id
_entity_poly.type
_entity_poly.pdbx_seq_one_letter_code
_entity_poly.pdbx_strand_id
1 'polypeptide(L)'
;MLSSGGFGASASTGRLRRRGLQVVCAAEPPKTGRQPDSVKKRERQNDRHRIRNHARKAEMRTRMKKVFRALEKLRKKADAQPEEIIEIEKMISEAYKAIDKTVKVGAMHRNTGDHRKSRLARRKKAIEIIRGWYVPNAEPAATA
;
A
#
# COMPACT_ATOMS: atom_id res chain seq x y z
N MET A 1 -15.87 48.57 37.20
CA MET A 1 -17.13 49.30 36.91
C MET A 1 -17.44 49.17 35.43
N LEU A 2 -18.69 48.81 35.11
CA LEU A 2 -19.34 48.84 33.77
C LEU A 2 -18.84 47.75 32.80
N SER A 3 -19.66 46.98 32.09
CA SER A 3 -21.11 46.86 32.04
C SER A 3 -21.43 45.50 31.39
N SER A 4 -22.50 44.90 31.86
CA SER A 4 -23.27 43.80 31.27
C SER A 4 -23.69 44.04 29.81
N GLY A 5 -23.79 42.95 29.05
CA GLY A 5 -24.54 42.84 27.79
C GLY A 5 -23.76 42.05 26.73
N GLY A 6 -24.24 41.02 26.07
CA GLY A 6 -25.51 40.30 26.07
C GLY A 6 -25.31 39.14 25.08
N PHE A 7 -25.83 37.96 25.40
CA PHE A 7 -25.78 36.78 24.53
C PHE A 7 -26.62 37.05 23.25
N GLY A 8 -25.94 37.31 22.13
CA GLY A 8 -26.55 37.43 20.81
C GLY A 8 -26.19 36.26 19.92
N ALA A 9 -26.91 35.15 20.05
CA ALA A 9 -26.84 34.05 19.10
C ALA A 9 -27.38 34.51 17.74
N SER A 10 -26.50 34.76 16.78
CA SER A 10 -26.87 34.84 15.37
C SER A 10 -26.23 33.66 14.63
N ALA A 11 -26.89 32.51 14.72
CA ALA A 11 -26.66 31.42 13.80
C ALA A 11 -27.10 31.89 12.40
N SER A 12 -26.15 32.37 11.61
CA SER A 12 -26.35 32.57 10.17
C SER A 12 -26.51 31.19 9.53
N THR A 13 -27.74 30.69 9.59
CA THR A 13 -28.20 29.51 8.87
C THR A 13 -28.05 29.79 7.38
N GLY A 14 -26.91 29.35 6.85
CA GLY A 14 -26.65 29.31 5.42
C GLY A 14 -27.81 28.58 4.76
N ARG A 15 -28.62 29.37 4.06
CA ARG A 15 -29.84 28.98 3.37
C ARG A 15 -29.46 28.00 2.26
N LEU A 16 -29.38 26.71 2.61
CA LEU A 16 -29.34 25.62 1.64
C LEU A 16 -30.61 25.77 0.80
N ARG A 17 -30.45 26.37 -0.39
CA ARG A 17 -31.46 26.42 -1.43
C ARG A 17 -31.77 24.96 -1.80
N ARG A 18 -32.76 24.38 -1.10
CA ARG A 18 -33.49 23.20 -1.53
C ARG A 18 -34.15 23.56 -2.86
N ARG A 19 -33.43 23.38 -3.96
CA ARG A 19 -34.03 23.32 -5.29
C ARG A 19 -34.91 22.08 -5.27
N GLY A 20 -36.20 22.30 -5.48
CA GLY A 20 -37.29 21.39 -5.15
C GLY A 20 -37.12 19.98 -5.70
N LEU A 21 -37.33 19.01 -4.83
CA LEU A 21 -38.18 17.88 -5.18
C LEU A 21 -39.56 18.21 -4.60
N GLN A 22 -40.46 18.72 -5.43
CA GLN A 22 -41.88 18.51 -5.15
C GLN A 22 -42.14 17.03 -5.40
N VAL A 23 -42.27 16.24 -4.33
CA VAL A 23 -42.80 14.89 -4.44
C VAL A 23 -44.30 15.04 -4.59
N VAL A 24 -44.75 15.22 -5.83
CA VAL A 24 -46.13 14.89 -6.20
C VAL A 24 -46.26 13.39 -5.94
N CYS A 25 -47.29 12.97 -5.20
CA CYS A 25 -47.67 11.56 -5.10
C CYS A 25 -48.01 11.04 -6.51
N ALA A 26 -46.98 10.60 -7.23
CA ALA A 26 -47.10 9.79 -8.42
C ALA A 26 -47.11 8.33 -7.94
N ALA A 27 -48.11 7.60 -8.42
CA ALA A 27 -48.36 6.18 -8.16
C ALA A 27 -47.08 5.35 -7.94
N GLU A 28 -47.15 4.39 -7.01
CA GLU A 28 -46.10 3.38 -6.86
C GLU A 28 -45.76 2.82 -8.26
N PRO A 29 -44.50 2.95 -8.73
CA PRO A 29 -44.14 2.38 -10.02
C PRO A 29 -44.47 0.89 -9.97
N PRO A 30 -45.06 0.32 -11.04
CA PRO A 30 -45.53 -1.05 -11.01
C PRO A 30 -44.37 -1.97 -10.62
N LYS A 31 -44.59 -2.84 -9.62
CA LYS A 31 -43.62 -3.86 -9.17
C LYS A 31 -43.37 -4.95 -10.22
N THR A 32 -43.73 -4.71 -11.48
CA THR A 32 -43.49 -5.59 -12.63
C THR A 32 -42.22 -5.15 -13.35
N GLY A 33 -41.07 -5.41 -12.72
CA GLY A 33 -39.75 -5.17 -13.30
C GLY A 33 -38.63 -5.56 -12.34
N ARG A 34 -37.55 -6.14 -12.86
CA ARG A 34 -36.37 -6.51 -12.05
C ARG A 34 -35.72 -5.23 -11.50
N GLN A 35 -35.82 -5.02 -10.19
CA GLN A 35 -35.19 -3.86 -9.54
C GLN A 35 -33.66 -3.96 -9.63
N PRO A 36 -32.95 -2.88 -10.00
CA PRO A 36 -31.49 -2.88 -10.01
C PRO A 36 -30.94 -2.89 -8.57
N ASP A 37 -30.58 -4.07 -8.09
CA ASP A 37 -29.95 -4.26 -6.77
C ASP A 37 -28.51 -3.72 -6.77
N SER A 38 -28.37 -2.41 -6.55
CA SER A 38 -27.08 -1.72 -6.47
C SER A 38 -26.16 -2.33 -5.41
N VAL A 39 -26.73 -2.78 -4.27
CA VAL A 39 -26.04 -3.47 -3.19
C VAL A 39 -25.44 -4.80 -3.66
N LYS A 40 -26.26 -5.70 -4.23
CA LYS A 40 -25.80 -7.00 -4.76
C LYS A 40 -24.76 -6.85 -5.88
N LYS A 41 -24.80 -5.76 -6.64
CA LYS A 41 -23.75 -5.43 -7.63
C LYS A 41 -22.42 -5.10 -6.93
N ARG A 42 -22.45 -4.27 -5.89
CA ARG A 42 -21.23 -3.89 -5.14
C ARG A 42 -20.60 -5.07 -4.41
N GLU A 43 -21.40 -5.94 -3.81
CA GLU A 43 -20.92 -7.18 -3.19
C GLU A 43 -20.15 -8.05 -4.18
N ARG A 44 -20.76 -8.35 -5.34
CA ARG A 44 -20.11 -9.11 -6.42
C ARG A 44 -18.81 -8.47 -6.92
N GLN A 45 -18.78 -7.14 -7.05
CA GLN A 45 -17.56 -6.42 -7.45
C GLN A 45 -16.48 -6.53 -6.37
N ASN A 46 -16.86 -6.32 -5.11
CA ASN A 46 -15.95 -6.39 -3.98
C ASN A 46 -15.34 -7.78 -3.83
N ASP A 47 -16.12 -8.86 -3.97
CA ASP A 47 -15.60 -10.22 -3.91
C ASP A 47 -14.55 -10.48 -4.99
N ARG A 48 -14.84 -10.08 -6.23
CA ARG A 48 -13.90 -10.19 -7.36
C ARG A 48 -12.62 -9.39 -7.10
N HIS A 49 -12.76 -8.18 -6.54
CA HIS A 49 -11.62 -7.31 -6.25
C HIS A 49 -10.79 -7.86 -5.09
N ARG A 50 -11.46 -8.38 -4.06
CA ARG A 50 -10.85 -9.02 -2.88
C ARG A 50 -9.99 -10.20 -3.29
N ILE A 51 -10.53 -11.13 -4.09
CA ILE A 51 -9.80 -12.33 -4.54
C ILE A 51 -8.55 -11.94 -5.34
N ARG A 52 -8.70 -11.04 -6.32
CA ARG A 52 -7.59 -10.57 -7.15
C ARG A 52 -6.51 -9.83 -6.36
N ASN A 53 -6.91 -8.97 -5.42
CA ASN A 53 -5.97 -8.23 -4.59
C ASN A 53 -5.30 -9.12 -3.55
N HIS A 54 -6.03 -10.10 -3.01
CA HIS A 54 -5.48 -11.12 -2.11
C HIS A 54 -4.37 -11.91 -2.80
N ALA A 55 -4.61 -12.41 -4.02
CA ALA A 55 -3.63 -13.17 -4.79
C ALA A 55 -2.33 -12.38 -5.02
N ARG A 56 -2.43 -11.12 -5.49
CA ARG A 56 -1.26 -10.25 -5.72
C ARG A 56 -0.48 -9.94 -4.44
N LYS A 57 -1.20 -9.62 -3.35
CA LYS A 57 -0.58 -9.38 -2.04
C LYS A 57 0.09 -10.64 -1.49
N ALA A 58 -0.51 -11.81 -1.70
CA ALA A 58 0.06 -13.10 -1.30
C ALA A 58 1.33 -13.41 -2.10
N GLU A 59 1.31 -13.25 -3.42
CA GLU A 59 2.50 -13.43 -4.28
C GLU A 59 3.67 -12.54 -3.84
N MET A 60 3.41 -11.24 -3.64
CA MET A 60 4.44 -10.32 -3.13
C MET A 60 4.99 -10.79 -1.77
N ARG A 61 4.11 -11.14 -0.82
CA ARG A 61 4.53 -11.59 0.52
C ARG A 61 5.37 -12.86 0.45
N THR A 62 5.04 -13.82 -0.41
CA THR A 62 5.79 -15.08 -0.54
C THR A 62 7.17 -14.84 -1.15
N ARG A 63 7.28 -14.05 -2.23
CA ARG A 63 8.57 -13.66 -2.83
C ARG A 63 9.47 -12.94 -1.82
N MET A 64 8.93 -11.98 -1.07
CA MET A 64 9.67 -11.31 0.01
C MET A 64 10.12 -12.27 1.11
N LYS A 65 9.27 -13.23 1.52
CA LYS A 65 9.62 -14.22 2.54
C LYS A 65 10.75 -15.14 2.07
N LYS A 66 10.79 -15.50 0.79
CA LYS A 66 11.90 -16.27 0.20
C LYS A 66 13.23 -15.51 0.34
N VAL A 67 13.26 -14.22 -0.02
CA VAL A 67 14.45 -13.38 0.14
C VAL A 67 14.90 -13.32 1.60
N PHE A 68 13.97 -13.09 2.54
CA PHE A 68 14.35 -13.03 3.96
C PHE A 68 14.90 -14.34 4.50
N ARG A 69 14.33 -15.48 4.09
CA ARG A 69 14.86 -16.80 4.45
C ARG A 69 16.26 -17.03 3.89
N ALA A 70 16.53 -16.59 2.67
CA ALA A 70 17.86 -16.68 2.07
C ALA A 70 18.88 -15.81 2.82
N LEU A 71 18.52 -14.56 3.12
CA LEU A 71 19.36 -13.63 3.90
C LEU A 71 19.62 -14.12 5.33
N GLU A 72 18.62 -14.73 5.99
CA GLU A 72 18.80 -15.32 7.33
C GLU A 72 19.72 -16.54 7.31
N LYS A 73 19.68 -17.36 6.26
CA LYS A 73 20.63 -18.45 6.07
C LYS A 73 22.06 -17.93 5.86
N LEU A 74 22.21 -16.92 5.01
CA LEU A 74 23.51 -16.29 4.75
C LEU A 74 24.12 -15.67 6.02
N ARG A 75 23.29 -15.05 6.87
CA ARG A 75 23.74 -14.50 8.16
C ARG A 75 24.28 -15.56 9.12
N LYS A 76 23.80 -16.81 9.03
CA LYS A 76 24.19 -17.91 9.94
C LYS A 76 25.41 -18.69 9.44
N LYS A 77 25.65 -18.72 8.13
CA LYS A 77 26.82 -19.38 7.56
C LYS A 77 28.06 -18.48 7.70
N ALA A 78 29.16 -19.03 8.20
CA ALA A 78 30.42 -18.30 8.36
C ALA A 78 31.20 -18.13 7.04
N ASP A 79 30.96 -19.02 6.06
CA ASP A 79 31.66 -19.06 4.77
C ASP A 79 30.70 -18.73 3.62
N ALA A 80 30.42 -17.43 3.45
CA ALA A 80 29.60 -16.95 2.34
C ALA A 80 30.47 -16.74 1.09
N GLN A 81 30.17 -17.48 0.03
CA GLN A 81 30.75 -17.29 -1.31
C GLN A 81 30.01 -16.17 -2.07
N PRO A 82 30.67 -15.43 -2.96
CA PRO A 82 30.06 -14.37 -3.76
C PRO A 82 28.93 -14.88 -4.67
N GLU A 83 28.95 -16.18 -5.02
CA GLU A 83 27.93 -16.82 -5.85
C GLU A 83 26.54 -16.84 -5.19
N GLU A 84 26.46 -17.01 -3.87
CA GLU A 84 25.17 -17.01 -3.14
C GLU A 84 24.50 -15.62 -3.20
N ILE A 85 25.28 -14.54 -3.37
CA ILE A 85 24.76 -13.18 -3.50
C ILE A 85 24.03 -13.01 -4.83
N ILE A 86 24.60 -13.52 -5.92
CA ILE A 86 24.03 -13.40 -7.27
C ILE A 86 22.64 -14.05 -7.31
N GLU A 87 22.48 -15.20 -6.65
CA GLU A 87 21.17 -15.85 -6.50
C GLU A 87 20.18 -14.99 -5.71
N ILE A 88 20.64 -14.37 -4.62
CA ILE A 88 19.83 -13.47 -3.81
C ILE A 88 19.41 -12.23 -4.61
N GLU A 89 20.27 -11.68 -5.45
CA GLU A 89 19.95 -10.54 -6.31
C GLU A 89 18.91 -10.89 -7.38
N LYS A 90 18.97 -12.10 -7.94
CA LYS A 90 17.91 -12.62 -8.81
C LYS A 90 16.58 -12.70 -8.06
N MET A 91 16.57 -13.24 -6.84
CA MET A 91 15.37 -13.30 -6.00
C MET A 91 14.84 -11.91 -5.60
N ILE A 92 15.72 -10.94 -5.35
CA ILE A 92 15.35 -9.54 -5.07
C ILE A 92 14.69 -8.91 -6.30
N SER A 93 15.25 -9.15 -7.49
CA SER A 93 14.70 -8.64 -8.75
C SER A 93 13.29 -9.16 -9.01
N GLU A 94 13.03 -10.43 -8.74
CA GLU A 94 11.68 -11.01 -8.79
C GLU A 94 10.74 -10.36 -7.76
N ALA A 95 11.22 -10.12 -6.55
CA ALA A 95 10.44 -9.47 -5.50
C ALA A 95 10.06 -8.02 -5.89
N TYR A 96 10.98 -7.25 -6.48
CA TYR A 96 10.70 -5.91 -6.98
C TYR A 96 9.66 -5.93 -8.11
N LYS A 97 9.78 -6.85 -9.07
CA LYS A 97 8.77 -7.05 -10.12
C LYS A 97 7.38 -7.31 -9.53
N ALA A 98 7.27 -8.14 -8.49
CA ALA A 98 5.99 -8.44 -7.84
C ALA A 98 5.43 -7.22 -7.08
N ILE A 99 6.28 -6.45 -6.39
CA ILE A 99 5.88 -5.22 -5.69
C ILE A 99 5.34 -4.20 -6.70
N ASP A 100 6.07 -3.96 -7.80
CA ASP A 100 5.71 -2.92 -8.77
C ASP A 100 4.46 -3.27 -9.56
N LYS A 101 4.26 -4.54 -9.89
CA LYS A 101 2.99 -5.02 -10.46
C LYS A 101 1.82 -4.79 -9.50
N THR A 102 2.03 -4.99 -8.20
CA THR A 102 0.97 -4.80 -7.19
C THR A 102 0.62 -3.31 -7.01
N VAL A 103 1.63 -2.42 -7.09
CA VAL A 103 1.43 -0.96 -7.06
C VAL A 103 0.75 -0.48 -8.34
N LYS A 104 1.18 -0.94 -9.52
CA LYS A 104 0.60 -0.58 -10.82
C LYS A 104 -0.90 -0.90 -10.91
N VAL A 105 -1.32 -2.04 -10.34
CA VAL A 105 -2.73 -2.45 -10.32
C VAL A 105 -3.56 -1.68 -9.27
N GLY A 106 -2.92 -0.91 -8.39
CA GLY A 106 -3.61 -0.17 -7.32
C GLY A 106 -4.08 -1.05 -6.16
N ALA A 107 -3.55 -2.27 -6.03
CA ALA A 107 -3.85 -3.13 -4.88
C ALA A 107 -3.15 -2.64 -3.59
N MET A 108 -2.13 -1.79 -3.73
CA MET A 108 -1.33 -1.19 -2.66
C MET A 108 -0.88 0.22 -3.07
N HIS A 109 -0.75 1.14 -2.10
CA HIS A 109 -0.27 2.50 -2.35
C HIS A 109 1.24 2.54 -2.61
N ARG A 110 1.68 3.52 -3.43
CA ARG A 110 3.09 3.70 -3.84
C ARG A 110 4.07 3.73 -2.67
N ASN A 111 3.78 4.55 -1.64
CA ASN A 111 4.64 4.66 -0.46
C ASN A 111 4.80 3.29 0.26
N THR A 112 3.73 2.49 0.30
CA THR A 112 3.81 1.16 0.91
C THR A 112 4.70 0.23 0.08
N GLY A 113 4.69 0.34 -1.24
CA GLY A 113 5.64 -0.34 -2.12
C GLY A 113 7.08 0.10 -1.86
N ASP A 114 7.32 1.40 -1.75
CA ASP A 114 8.65 1.98 -1.51
C ASP A 114 9.22 1.55 -0.14
N HIS A 115 8.39 1.53 0.91
CA HIS A 115 8.78 0.99 2.20
C HIS A 115 9.17 -0.50 2.13
N ARG A 116 8.51 -1.30 1.29
CA ARG A 116 8.83 -2.72 1.10
C ARG A 116 10.15 -2.91 0.36
N LYS A 117 10.43 -2.09 -0.66
CA LYS A 117 11.73 -2.06 -1.36
C LYS A 117 12.86 -1.63 -0.43
N SER A 118 12.65 -0.53 0.28
CA SER A 118 13.62 -0.02 1.27
C SER A 118 13.95 -1.07 2.34
N ARG A 119 12.96 -1.83 2.82
CA ARG A 119 13.18 -2.90 3.79
C ARG A 119 14.06 -4.05 3.24
N LEU A 120 13.91 -4.43 1.97
CA LEU A 120 14.76 -5.44 1.33
C LEU A 120 16.20 -4.91 1.20
N ALA A 121 16.35 -3.69 0.68
CA ALA A 121 17.65 -3.05 0.51
C ALA A 121 18.42 -2.88 1.84
N ARG A 122 17.74 -2.41 2.90
CA ARG A 122 18.35 -2.26 4.23
C ARG A 122 18.87 -3.59 4.80
N ARG A 123 18.12 -4.68 4.60
CA ARG A 123 18.55 -6.01 5.08
C ARG A 123 19.73 -6.56 4.30
N LYS A 124 19.77 -6.34 2.97
CA LYS A 124 20.94 -6.67 2.15
C LYS A 124 22.18 -5.92 2.65
N LYS A 125 22.09 -4.60 2.75
CA LYS A 125 23.19 -3.73 3.23
C LYS A 125 23.68 -4.10 4.62
N ALA A 126 22.78 -4.45 5.54
CA ALA A 126 23.18 -4.86 6.89
C ALA A 126 24.08 -6.11 6.88
N ILE A 127 23.82 -7.07 5.98
CA ILE A 127 24.65 -8.27 5.85
C ILE A 127 25.98 -7.94 5.16
N GLU A 128 25.96 -7.09 4.14
CA GLU A 128 27.19 -6.60 3.48
C GLU A 128 28.12 -5.89 4.49
N ILE A 129 27.57 -5.10 5.40
CA ILE A 129 28.32 -4.44 6.49
C ILE A 129 28.87 -5.46 7.49
N ILE A 130 28.05 -6.40 7.96
CA ILE A 130 28.48 -7.43 8.91
C ILE A 130 29.63 -8.26 8.34
N ARG A 131 29.59 -8.54 7.02
CA ARG A 131 30.64 -9.30 6.33
C ARG A 131 31.86 -8.45 5.96
N GLY A 132 31.78 -7.13 6.09
CA GLY A 132 32.87 -6.20 5.77
C GLY A 132 33.04 -5.89 4.29
N TRP A 133 32.06 -6.25 3.43
CA TRP A 133 32.10 -5.96 1.99
C TRP A 133 31.65 -4.54 1.64
N TYR A 134 31.00 -3.85 2.59
CA TYR A 134 30.57 -2.48 2.41
C TYR A 134 30.83 -1.67 3.68
N VAL A 135 31.61 -0.59 3.51
CA VAL A 135 31.82 0.41 4.55
C VAL A 135 31.02 1.65 4.13
N PRO A 136 29.98 2.05 4.88
CA PRO A 136 29.06 3.12 4.49
C PRO A 136 29.67 4.53 4.44
N ASN A 137 30.98 4.66 4.70
CA ASN A 137 31.68 5.93 4.80
C ASN A 137 33.16 5.80 4.40
N ALA A 138 33.45 5.12 3.28
CA ALA A 138 34.76 5.29 2.65
C ALA A 138 34.82 6.73 2.12
N GLU A 139 35.59 7.59 2.79
CA GLU A 139 35.96 8.88 2.22
C GLU A 139 36.49 8.63 0.80
N PRO A 140 36.07 9.40 -0.23
CA PRO A 140 36.62 9.23 -1.55
C PRO A 140 38.13 9.40 -1.39
N ALA A 141 38.89 8.32 -1.64
CA ALA A 141 40.34 8.32 -1.54
C ALA A 141 40.84 9.62 -2.16
N ALA A 142 41.46 10.48 -1.33
CA ALA A 142 41.99 11.76 -1.74
C ALA A 142 42.84 11.50 -2.99
N THR A 143 42.30 11.92 -4.13
CA THR A 143 42.96 11.81 -5.42
C THR A 143 43.99 12.93 -5.39
N ALA A 144 45.23 12.52 -5.13
CA ALA A 144 46.42 13.35 -5.20
C ALA A 144 46.72 13.78 -6.64
#